data_AF-A0A3M0G7N1-F1
#
_entry.id   AF-A0A3M0G7N1-F1
#
_cell.length_a   1.000
_cell.length_b   1.000
_cell.length_c   1.000
_cell.angle_alpha   90.00
_cell.angle_beta   90.00
_cell.angle_gamma   90.00
#
_symmetry.space_group_name_H-M   'P 1'
#
loop_
_entity.id
_entity.type
_entity.pdbx_description
1 polymer ?
#
loop_
_entity_poly.entity_id
_entity_poly.type
_entity_poly.pdbx_seq_one_letter_code
_entity_poly.pdbx_strand_id
1 'polypeptide(L)'
;MGKDLFKNVKPRHSLQVDRSGKAVKVQDIPKQDFLFCSVCEKRIEILETYFARKLIAINDYRNRKEKFEEIEIGPNKILVCLDLNPLMFKLFYFSMIWRLSITANSIFKNFKLPKKIELEIGSFLDVNLKPTHKELLKNLSVIQSFPSYHLMAYKRKDGPKKFAGILTAFQMSKDHFGVFTSDIILFFHLNENKIDTISRLISNKENKLVKFILADSEQWRNVSLSIVQHRLLNNSS
;
A
#
# COMPACT_ATOMS: atom_id res chain seq x y z
N MET A 1 8.73 12.11 8.63
CA MET A 1 8.97 11.31 9.86
C MET A 1 8.32 9.96 9.67
N GLY A 2 9.09 8.89 9.70
CA GLY A 2 8.57 7.56 9.43
C GLY A 2 9.40 6.48 10.09
N LYS A 3 8.77 5.37 10.48
CA LYS A 3 9.38 4.16 11.05
C LYS A 3 8.91 2.86 10.37
N ASP A 4 9.80 1.88 10.23
CA ASP A 4 9.57 0.63 9.47
C ASP A 4 8.27 -0.08 9.79
N LEU A 5 7.35 -0.13 8.81
CA LEU A 5 6.21 -1.04 8.79
C LEU A 5 6.64 -2.50 8.93
N PHE A 6 7.89 -2.83 8.56
CA PHE A 6 8.36 -4.21 8.35
C PHE A 6 9.65 -4.59 9.09
N LYS A 7 10.24 -3.75 9.95
CA LYS A 7 11.36 -4.17 10.82
C LYS A 7 10.90 -4.44 12.25
N ASN A 8 11.44 -5.50 12.84
CA ASN A 8 11.28 -5.81 14.25
C ASN A 8 12.24 -4.94 15.09
N VAL A 9 11.89 -3.68 15.34
CA VAL A 9 12.67 -2.78 16.20
C VAL A 9 11.91 -2.46 17.49
N LYS A 10 12.54 -2.64 18.66
CA LYS A 10 12.04 -2.16 19.96
C LYS A 10 12.66 -0.78 20.26
N PRO A 11 11.88 0.22 20.75
CA PRO A 11 10.46 0.18 21.06
C PRO A 11 9.58 0.60 19.85
N ARG A 12 8.39 0.01 19.73
CA ARG A 12 7.36 0.25 18.71
C ARG A 12 6.52 1.50 19.02
N HIS A 13 7.07 2.68 18.78
CA HIS A 13 6.32 3.94 18.83
C HIS A 13 6.70 4.86 17.67
N SER A 14 5.73 5.61 17.19
CA SER A 14 5.84 6.68 16.21
C SER A 14 5.81 8.03 16.92
N LEU A 15 6.50 9.02 16.37
CA LEU A 15 6.46 10.40 16.88
C LEU A 15 5.43 11.18 16.04
N GLN A 16 4.36 11.59 16.70
CA GLN A 16 3.42 12.55 16.14
C GLN A 16 3.91 13.94 16.50
N VAL A 17 4.05 14.82 15.50
CA VAL A 17 4.36 16.24 15.72
C VAL A 17 3.10 17.02 15.44
N ASP A 18 2.61 17.74 16.45
CA ASP A 18 1.45 18.61 16.28
C ASP A 18 1.82 19.94 15.60
N ARG A 19 0.82 20.79 15.35
CA ARG A 19 1.02 22.10 14.71
C ARG A 19 1.90 23.06 15.53
N SER A 20 2.14 22.77 16.80
CA SER A 20 3.01 23.54 17.70
C SER A 20 4.45 23.03 17.73
N GLY A 21 4.78 21.99 16.95
CA GLY A 21 6.11 21.38 16.93
C GLY A 21 6.38 20.46 18.10
N LYS A 22 5.39 20.17 18.95
CA LYS A 22 5.56 19.30 20.12
C LYS A 22 5.45 17.84 19.68
N ALA A 23 6.48 17.05 20.00
CA ALA A 23 6.55 15.64 19.67
C ALA A 23 5.89 14.79 20.77
N VAL A 24 4.87 14.02 20.41
CA VAL A 24 4.22 13.04 21.30
C VAL A 24 4.57 11.63 20.83
N LYS A 25 4.94 10.76 21.77
CA LYS A 25 5.14 9.33 21.51
C LYS A 25 3.76 8.66 21.43
N VAL A 26 3.38 8.21 20.24
CA VAL A 26 2.14 7.47 20.00
C VAL A 26 2.51 6.07 19.53
N GLN A 27 1.87 5.05 20.06
CA GLN A 27 2.20 3.67 19.75
C GLN A 27 1.53 3.26 18.40
N ASP A 28 2.09 2.28 17.68
CA ASP A 28 2.10 2.24 16.20
C ASP A 28 0.75 1.98 15.46
N ILE A 29 0.35 2.91 14.56
CA ILE A 29 -0.42 2.68 13.29
C ILE A 29 -1.86 2.10 13.52
N PRO A 30 -2.80 1.98 12.54
CA PRO A 30 -4.19 1.54 12.79
C PRO A 30 -4.40 0.18 13.49
N LYS A 31 -3.33 -0.55 13.81
CA LYS A 31 -3.33 -1.67 14.76
C LYS A 31 -3.88 -1.27 16.14
N GLN A 32 -3.83 0.02 16.48
CA GLN A 32 -4.24 0.55 17.79
C GLN A 32 -5.74 0.86 17.94
N ASP A 33 -6.50 0.92 16.85
CA ASP A 33 -7.91 1.29 16.95
C ASP A 33 -8.79 0.14 17.49
N PHE A 34 -8.19 -0.99 17.87
CA PHE A 34 -8.88 -2.23 18.26
C PHE A 34 -9.96 -2.66 17.24
N LEU A 35 -9.77 -2.27 15.96
CA LEU A 35 -10.72 -2.53 14.87
C LEU A 35 -10.95 -4.03 14.66
N PHE A 36 -9.96 -4.84 15.02
CA PHE A 36 -9.90 -6.24 14.70
C PHE A 36 -9.71 -7.07 15.95
N CYS A 37 -10.41 -8.20 16.02
CA CYS A 37 -10.10 -9.23 16.99
C CYS A 37 -8.71 -9.84 16.69
N SER A 38 -8.15 -10.54 17.67
CA SER A 38 -6.83 -11.19 17.55
C SER A 38 -6.72 -12.10 16.34
N VAL A 39 -7.81 -12.79 15.98
CA VAL A 39 -7.87 -13.66 14.80
C VAL A 39 -7.78 -12.85 13.50
N CYS A 40 -8.52 -11.75 13.39
CA CYS A 40 -8.50 -10.89 12.20
C CYS A 40 -7.13 -10.19 12.02
N GLU A 41 -6.49 -9.71 13.10
CA GLU A 41 -5.13 -9.18 13.01
C GLU A 41 -4.14 -10.25 12.55
N LYS A 42 -4.25 -11.48 13.08
CA LYS A 42 -3.37 -12.58 12.68
C LYS A 42 -3.51 -12.93 11.20
N ARG A 43 -4.72 -12.87 10.63
CA ARG A 43 -4.96 -13.06 9.19
C ARG A 43 -4.18 -12.03 8.35
N ILE A 44 -4.18 -10.77 8.77
CA ILE A 44 -3.50 -9.66 8.08
C ILE A 44 -1.98 -9.74 8.28
N GLU A 45 -1.52 -10.13 9.47
CA GLU A 45 -0.10 -10.29 9.79
C GLU A 45 0.62 -11.27 8.85
N ILE A 46 -0.08 -12.31 8.38
CA ILE A 46 0.46 -13.25 7.39
C ILE A 46 0.84 -12.52 6.09
N LEU A 47 -0.02 -11.61 5.61
CA LEU A 47 0.25 -10.82 4.40
C LEU A 47 1.36 -9.80 4.62
N GLU A 48 1.34 -9.10 5.76
CA GLU A 48 2.40 -8.15 6.11
C GLU A 48 3.77 -8.85 6.16
N THR A 49 3.84 -10.03 6.76
CA THR A 49 5.06 -10.85 6.85
C THR A 49 5.53 -11.33 5.49
N TYR A 50 4.60 -11.83 4.65
CA TYR A 50 4.89 -12.24 3.28
C TYR A 50 5.46 -11.07 2.48
N PHE A 51 4.79 -9.93 2.50
CA PHE A 51 5.15 -8.78 1.70
C PHE A 51 6.44 -8.11 2.21
N ALA A 52 6.69 -8.08 3.52
CA ALA A 52 7.96 -7.64 4.10
C ALA A 52 9.16 -8.38 3.49
N ARG A 53 9.07 -9.71 3.36
CA ARG A 53 10.13 -10.53 2.76
C ARG A 53 10.27 -10.25 1.26
N LYS A 54 9.16 -10.10 0.55
CA LYS A 54 9.17 -9.80 -0.90
C LYS A 54 9.70 -8.39 -1.19
N LEU A 55 9.44 -7.40 -0.32
CA LEU A 55 10.00 -6.05 -0.43
C LEU A 55 11.53 -6.02 -0.40
N ILE A 56 12.16 -6.87 0.40
CA ILE A 56 13.63 -7.00 0.40
C ILE A 56 14.12 -7.41 -0.99
N ALA A 57 13.49 -8.42 -1.59
CA ALA A 57 13.84 -8.87 -2.95
C ALA A 57 13.52 -7.80 -4.01
N ILE A 58 12.38 -7.11 -3.90
CA ILE A 58 11.98 -6.01 -4.80
C ILE A 58 12.97 -4.84 -4.72
N ASN A 59 13.49 -4.53 -3.53
CA ASN A 59 14.50 -3.48 -3.36
C ASN A 59 15.85 -3.89 -3.94
N ASP A 60 16.15 -5.19 -3.95
CA ASP A 60 17.37 -5.81 -4.48
C ASP A 60 17.21 -6.33 -5.93
N TYR A 61 16.21 -5.84 -6.66
CA TYR A 61 15.80 -6.41 -7.95
C TYR A 61 16.91 -6.46 -9.02
N ARG A 62 17.83 -5.49 -9.02
CA ARG A 62 18.96 -5.44 -9.98
C ARG A 62 19.90 -6.64 -9.86
N ASN A 63 19.99 -7.24 -8.68
CA ASN A 63 20.81 -8.41 -8.40
C ASN A 63 20.04 -9.74 -8.58
N ARG A 64 18.76 -9.68 -8.98
CA ARG A 64 17.83 -10.82 -9.03
C ARG A 64 17.09 -10.87 -10.37
N LYS A 65 17.84 -10.83 -11.47
CA LYS A 65 17.31 -10.74 -12.84
C LYS A 65 16.39 -11.92 -13.22
N GLU A 66 16.51 -13.04 -12.52
CA GLU A 66 15.64 -14.22 -12.68
C GLU A 66 14.23 -14.04 -12.09
N LYS A 67 14.03 -13.03 -11.23
CA LYS A 67 12.76 -12.77 -10.54
C LYS A 67 12.06 -11.50 -11.02
N PHE A 68 12.76 -10.68 -11.78
CA PHE A 68 12.30 -9.36 -12.16
C PHE A 68 12.70 -9.02 -13.59
N GLU A 69 11.77 -8.38 -14.29
CA GLU A 69 11.98 -7.86 -15.64
C GLU A 69 11.71 -6.36 -15.64
N GLU A 70 12.59 -5.58 -16.26
CA GLU A 70 12.36 -4.15 -16.50
C GLU A 70 11.86 -3.96 -17.94
N ILE A 71 10.68 -3.33 -18.08
CA ILE A 71 10.11 -2.95 -19.38
C ILE A 71 9.83 -1.44 -19.40
N GLU A 72 9.69 -0.88 -20.60
CA GLU A 72 9.32 0.53 -20.77
C GLU A 72 7.91 0.64 -21.35
N ILE A 73 7.07 1.46 -20.73
CA ILE A 73 5.70 1.76 -21.19
C ILE A 73 5.54 3.27 -21.21
N GLY A 74 5.64 3.85 -22.41
CA GLY A 74 5.69 5.29 -22.61
C GLY A 74 6.90 5.90 -21.87
N PRO A 75 6.73 6.94 -21.04
CA PRO A 75 7.84 7.54 -20.28
C PRO A 75 8.22 6.76 -19.01
N ASN A 76 7.48 5.69 -18.68
CA ASN A 76 7.66 4.98 -17.41
C ASN A 76 8.50 3.72 -17.58
N LYS A 77 9.45 3.52 -16.65
CA LYS A 77 10.11 2.24 -16.45
C LYS A 77 9.28 1.40 -15.49
N ILE A 78 8.96 0.17 -15.87
CA ILE A 78 8.08 -0.73 -15.13
C ILE A 78 8.89 -1.95 -14.71
N LEU A 79 8.86 -2.26 -13.42
CA LEU A 79 9.38 -3.49 -12.86
C LEU A 79 8.26 -4.54 -12.80
N VAL A 80 8.37 -5.57 -13.62
CA VAL A 80 7.49 -6.73 -13.61
C VAL A 80 8.06 -7.78 -12.65
N CYS A 81 7.26 -8.21 -11.69
CA CYS A 81 7.65 -9.19 -10.67
C CYS A 81 7.20 -10.58 -11.08
N LEU A 82 8.16 -11.45 -11.44
CA LEU A 82 7.90 -12.82 -11.91
C LEU A 82 7.63 -13.81 -10.76
N ASP A 83 8.23 -13.56 -9.58
CA ASP A 83 8.11 -14.40 -8.38
C ASP A 83 7.17 -13.79 -7.31
N LEU A 84 6.28 -12.86 -7.69
CA LEU A 84 5.30 -12.29 -6.77
C LEU A 84 3.90 -12.77 -7.12
N ASN A 85 3.24 -13.43 -6.17
CA ASN A 85 1.88 -13.93 -6.37
C ASN A 85 0.89 -12.74 -6.47
N PRO A 86 0.19 -12.54 -7.60
CA PRO A 86 -0.67 -11.37 -7.78
C PRO A 86 -1.87 -11.32 -6.84
N LEU A 87 -2.43 -12.48 -6.46
CA LEU A 87 -3.53 -12.55 -5.50
C LEU A 87 -3.08 -12.15 -4.10
N MET A 88 -1.91 -12.63 -3.65
CA MET A 88 -1.32 -12.21 -2.37
C MET A 88 -1.08 -10.70 -2.37
N PHE A 89 -0.59 -10.15 -3.48
CA PHE A 89 -0.40 -8.71 -3.62
C PHE A 89 -1.72 -7.93 -3.53
N LYS A 90 -2.77 -8.37 -4.24
CA LYS A 90 -4.10 -7.74 -4.16
C LYS A 90 -4.69 -7.80 -2.75
N LEU A 91 -4.61 -8.95 -2.08
CA LEU A 91 -5.08 -9.09 -0.70
C LEU A 91 -4.34 -8.14 0.25
N PHE A 92 -3.01 -8.06 0.13
CA PHE A 92 -2.19 -7.10 0.87
C PHE A 92 -2.63 -5.66 0.59
N TYR A 93 -2.72 -5.29 -0.68
CA TYR A 93 -3.13 -3.95 -1.11
C TYR A 93 -4.50 -3.56 -0.53
N PHE A 94 -5.50 -4.40 -0.75
CA PHE A 94 -6.86 -4.16 -0.26
C PHE A 94 -6.91 -4.09 1.26
N SER A 95 -6.18 -4.95 1.97
CA SER A 95 -6.10 -4.88 3.44
C SER A 95 -5.56 -3.52 3.92
N MET A 96 -4.54 -2.97 3.26
CA MET A 96 -3.99 -1.65 3.62
C MET A 96 -5.02 -0.56 3.39
N ILE A 97 -5.61 -0.51 2.19
CA ILE A 97 -6.61 0.50 1.81
C ILE A 97 -7.84 0.44 2.73
N TRP A 98 -8.38 -0.75 2.97
CA TRP A 98 -9.58 -0.93 3.78
C TRP A 98 -9.34 -0.56 5.24
N ARG A 99 -8.23 -1.00 5.84
CA ARG A 99 -7.87 -0.62 7.23
C ARG A 99 -7.77 0.89 7.39
N LEU A 100 -7.12 1.56 6.45
CA LEU A 100 -6.99 3.01 6.44
C LEU A 100 -8.34 3.72 6.25
N SER A 101 -9.31 3.07 5.59
CA SER A 101 -10.68 3.60 5.48
C SER A 101 -11.47 3.47 6.78
N ILE A 102 -11.40 2.33 7.46
CA ILE A 102 -12.25 2.08 8.64
C ILE A 102 -11.66 2.61 9.96
N THR A 103 -10.38 2.96 9.97
CA THR A 103 -9.70 3.53 11.15
C THR A 103 -10.40 4.78 11.68
N ALA A 104 -10.50 4.86 13.00
CA ALA A 104 -10.92 6.03 13.76
C ALA A 104 -9.76 7.00 14.04
N ASN A 105 -8.52 6.59 13.77
CA ASN A 105 -7.35 7.42 13.96
C ASN A 105 -7.45 8.76 13.20
N SER A 106 -7.29 9.86 13.94
CA SER A 106 -7.47 11.22 13.43
C SER A 106 -6.53 11.59 12.28
N ILE A 107 -5.36 10.93 12.18
CA ILE A 107 -4.39 11.15 11.09
C ILE A 107 -4.96 10.71 9.74
N PHE A 108 -5.88 9.75 9.73
CA PHE A 108 -6.50 9.15 8.55
C PHE A 108 -8.00 9.46 8.43
N LYS A 109 -8.54 10.37 9.26
CA LYS A 109 -9.98 10.73 9.25
C LYS A 109 -10.50 11.14 7.87
N ASN A 110 -9.63 11.73 7.03
CA ASN A 110 -9.94 12.20 5.67
C ASN A 110 -9.66 11.14 4.59
N PHE A 111 -9.26 9.93 4.97
CA PHE A 111 -9.15 8.80 4.08
C PHE A 111 -10.38 7.92 4.29
N LYS A 112 -11.43 8.12 3.49
CA LYS A 112 -12.68 7.35 3.59
C LYS A 112 -13.15 6.89 2.22
N LEU A 113 -13.22 5.58 2.05
CA LEU A 113 -13.83 5.00 0.86
C LEU A 113 -15.34 5.23 0.88
N PRO A 114 -16.00 5.33 -0.29
CA PRO A 114 -17.45 5.28 -0.35
C PRO A 114 -17.97 3.98 0.28
N LYS A 115 -19.05 4.07 1.06
CA LYS A 115 -19.52 2.96 1.91
C LYS A 115 -19.70 1.63 1.16
N LYS A 116 -20.24 1.69 -0.06
CA LYS A 116 -20.42 0.52 -0.94
C LYS A 116 -19.08 -0.18 -1.24
N ILE A 117 -18.04 0.59 -1.55
CA ILE A 117 -16.70 0.09 -1.89
C ILE A 117 -16.02 -0.47 -0.63
N GLU A 118 -16.14 0.23 0.50
CA GLU A 118 -15.62 -0.23 1.78
C GLU A 118 -16.20 -1.60 2.17
N LEU A 119 -17.52 -1.77 2.02
CA LEU A 119 -18.20 -3.03 2.29
C LEU A 119 -17.78 -4.13 1.32
N GLU A 120 -17.70 -3.84 0.01
CA GLU A 120 -17.26 -4.80 -0.99
C GLU A 120 -15.85 -5.33 -0.69
N ILE A 121 -14.89 -4.42 -0.43
CA ILE A 121 -13.51 -4.80 -0.10
C ILE A 121 -13.47 -5.55 1.25
N GLY A 122 -14.22 -5.09 2.25
CA GLY A 122 -14.29 -5.74 3.55
C GLY A 122 -14.79 -7.18 3.46
N SER A 123 -15.90 -7.41 2.74
CA SER A 123 -16.44 -8.75 2.49
C SER A 123 -15.47 -9.62 1.70
N PHE A 124 -14.83 -9.05 0.67
CA PHE A 124 -13.81 -9.79 -0.09
C PHE A 124 -12.65 -10.24 0.80
N LEU A 125 -12.15 -9.37 1.68
CA LEU A 125 -11.07 -9.71 2.61
C LEU A 125 -11.51 -10.75 3.64
N ASP A 126 -12.70 -10.61 4.24
CA ASP A 126 -13.18 -11.56 5.26
C ASP A 126 -13.32 -12.98 4.71
N VAL A 127 -13.85 -13.12 3.49
CA VAL A 127 -14.01 -14.42 2.81
C VAL A 127 -12.64 -15.05 2.49
N ASN A 128 -11.67 -14.24 2.03
CA ASN A 128 -10.46 -14.76 1.40
C ASN A 128 -9.23 -14.82 2.32
N LEU A 129 -9.19 -14.03 3.40
CA LEU A 129 -8.13 -14.11 4.38
C LEU A 129 -8.37 -15.27 5.35
N LYS A 130 -7.36 -16.12 5.52
CA LYS A 130 -7.43 -17.31 6.37
C LYS A 130 -6.49 -17.19 7.57
N PRO A 131 -6.84 -17.80 8.73
CA PRO A 131 -6.09 -17.65 9.97
C PRO A 131 -4.71 -18.32 9.95
N THR A 132 -4.46 -19.22 8.99
CA THR A 132 -3.16 -19.88 8.83
C THR A 132 -2.60 -19.67 7.42
N HIS A 133 -1.27 -19.61 7.31
CA HIS A 133 -0.58 -19.46 6.01
C HIS A 133 -0.91 -20.63 5.07
N LYS A 134 -1.01 -21.85 5.60
CA LYS A 134 -1.35 -23.05 4.82
C LYS A 134 -2.76 -22.96 4.22
N GLU A 135 -3.75 -22.53 5.01
CA GLU A 135 -5.11 -22.32 4.52
C GLU A 135 -5.19 -21.17 3.52
N LEU A 136 -4.47 -20.07 3.78
CA LEU A 136 -4.42 -18.94 2.86
C LEU A 136 -3.93 -19.39 1.49
N LEU A 137 -2.82 -20.11 1.41
CA LEU A 137 -2.27 -20.63 0.15
C LEU A 137 -3.24 -21.57 -0.58
N LYS A 138 -3.93 -22.47 0.15
CA LYS A 138 -4.97 -23.32 -0.44
C LYS A 138 -6.15 -22.51 -0.95
N ASN A 139 -6.52 -21.43 -0.26
CA ASN A 139 -7.63 -20.58 -0.64
C ASN A 139 -7.32 -19.75 -1.90
N LEU A 140 -6.05 -19.38 -2.12
CA LEU A 140 -5.68 -18.59 -3.31
C LEU A 140 -6.08 -19.26 -4.63
N SER A 141 -5.99 -20.59 -4.73
CA SER A 141 -6.32 -21.31 -5.97
C SER A 141 -7.83 -21.34 -6.29
N VAL A 142 -8.69 -21.01 -5.32
CA VAL A 142 -10.16 -21.02 -5.49
C VAL A 142 -10.76 -19.64 -5.66
N ILE A 143 -9.98 -18.56 -5.56
CA ILE A 143 -10.48 -17.19 -5.73
C ILE A 143 -10.81 -16.94 -7.20
N GLN A 144 -12.11 -16.93 -7.53
CA GLN A 144 -12.58 -16.71 -8.90
C GLN A 144 -12.90 -15.24 -9.22
N SER A 145 -13.39 -14.49 -8.23
CA SER A 145 -13.81 -13.08 -8.39
C SER A 145 -13.06 -12.17 -7.44
N PHE A 146 -12.75 -10.96 -7.90
CA PHE A 146 -12.10 -9.93 -7.09
C PHE A 146 -12.68 -8.55 -7.43
N PRO A 147 -12.64 -7.60 -6.47
CA PRO A 147 -13.02 -6.22 -6.74
C PRO A 147 -12.21 -5.64 -7.92
N SER A 148 -12.91 -5.11 -8.91
CA SER A 148 -12.35 -4.75 -10.22
C SER A 148 -11.86 -3.31 -10.26
N TYR A 149 -10.89 -2.99 -9.39
CA TYR A 149 -10.34 -1.65 -9.24
C TYR A 149 -8.92 -1.55 -9.79
N HIS A 150 -8.56 -0.34 -10.23
CA HIS A 150 -7.20 -0.08 -10.68
C HIS A 150 -6.26 0.16 -9.50
N LEU A 151 -5.22 -0.68 -9.45
CA LEU A 151 -4.21 -0.69 -8.40
C LEU A 151 -2.85 -0.32 -8.99
N MET A 152 -2.35 0.88 -8.74
CA MET A 152 -1.00 1.26 -9.15
C MET A 152 -0.06 1.20 -7.96
N ALA A 153 1.16 0.74 -8.21
CA ALA A 153 2.22 0.66 -7.23
C ALA A 153 3.48 1.29 -7.79
N TYR A 154 4.06 2.22 -7.06
CA TYR A 154 5.34 2.84 -7.38
C TYR A 154 6.36 2.38 -6.37
N LYS A 155 7.60 2.22 -6.81
CA LYS A 155 8.77 2.12 -5.94
C LYS A 155 9.84 3.08 -6.42
N ARG A 156 10.75 3.45 -5.54
CA ARG A 156 11.96 4.16 -5.97
C ARG A 156 12.84 3.26 -6.82
N LYS A 157 13.32 3.76 -7.94
CA LYS A 157 14.33 3.11 -8.78
C LYS A 157 15.60 2.82 -7.98
N ASP A 158 16.01 3.77 -7.15
CA ASP A 158 17.13 3.65 -6.21
C ASP A 158 16.62 3.63 -4.77
N GLY A 159 16.83 2.50 -4.10
CA GLY A 159 16.34 2.30 -2.73
C GLY A 159 17.01 3.25 -1.73
N PRO A 160 16.31 3.70 -0.68
CA PRO A 160 16.94 4.49 0.37
C PRO A 160 17.99 3.65 1.12
N LYS A 161 19.22 4.19 1.29
CA LYS A 161 20.28 3.55 2.10
C LYS A 161 19.94 3.46 3.59
N LYS A 162 19.03 4.32 4.08
CA LYS A 162 18.55 4.35 5.47
C LYS A 162 17.06 4.66 5.49
N PHE A 163 16.38 3.93 6.37
CA PHE A 163 14.95 3.78 6.34
C PHE A 163 14.25 4.77 7.28
N ALA A 164 13.12 5.33 6.84
CA ALA A 164 12.19 6.07 7.68
C ALA A 164 10.74 5.74 7.24
N GLY A 165 10.07 4.78 7.88
CA GLY A 165 8.76 4.24 7.46
C GLY A 165 7.58 5.15 7.72
N ILE A 166 7.45 6.10 6.82
CA ILE A 166 6.31 6.99 6.83
C ILE A 166 5.14 6.10 6.44
N LEU A 167 4.02 6.17 7.16
CA LEU A 167 2.74 5.74 6.62
C LEU A 167 1.84 6.97 6.61
N THR A 168 1.50 7.44 5.42
CA THR A 168 0.49 8.48 5.24
C THR A 168 -0.47 8.05 4.16
N ALA A 169 -1.74 8.43 4.30
CA ALA A 169 -2.76 8.13 3.33
C ALA A 169 -3.67 9.34 3.19
N PHE A 170 -4.15 9.60 1.98
CA PHE A 170 -5.12 10.65 1.71
C PHE A 170 -5.97 10.33 0.49
N GLN A 171 -7.17 10.89 0.51
CA GLN A 171 -8.03 10.95 -0.65
C GLN A 171 -7.60 12.14 -1.51
N MET A 172 -7.18 11.87 -2.75
CA MET A 172 -6.73 12.89 -3.71
C MET A 172 -7.90 13.48 -4.49
N SER A 173 -8.93 12.67 -4.72
CA SER A 173 -10.21 13.08 -5.30
C SER A 173 -11.30 12.10 -4.86
N LYS A 174 -12.55 12.33 -5.28
CA LYS A 174 -13.67 11.41 -5.00
C LYS A 174 -13.38 9.95 -5.39
N ASP A 175 -12.59 9.76 -6.45
CA ASP A 175 -12.34 8.44 -7.06
C ASP A 175 -10.86 7.99 -6.98
N HIS A 176 -10.00 8.73 -6.27
CA HIS A 176 -8.56 8.47 -6.23
C HIS A 176 -8.00 8.58 -4.81
N PHE A 177 -7.39 7.50 -4.35
CA PHE A 177 -6.84 7.35 -3.01
C PHE A 177 -5.36 6.98 -3.08
N GLY A 178 -4.54 7.59 -2.24
CA GLY A 178 -3.12 7.31 -2.17
C GLY A 178 -2.70 6.85 -0.79
N VAL A 179 -1.89 5.79 -0.74
CA VAL A 179 -1.19 5.31 0.47
C VAL A 179 0.30 5.36 0.19
N PHE A 180 1.02 6.04 1.05
CA PHE A 180 2.42 6.36 0.87
C PHE A 180 3.19 5.76 2.02
N THR A 181 4.10 4.87 1.64
CA THR A 181 5.08 4.30 2.54
C THR A 181 6.48 4.83 2.22
N SER A 182 7.49 4.41 2.98
CA SER A 182 8.91 4.70 2.68
C SER A 182 9.39 4.11 1.36
N ASP A 183 8.91 2.92 1.00
CA ASP A 183 9.45 2.09 -0.07
C ASP A 183 8.52 2.04 -1.28
N ILE A 184 7.22 2.11 -1.01
CA ILE A 184 6.18 1.99 -2.01
C ILE A 184 5.11 3.07 -1.85
N ILE A 185 4.58 3.50 -2.98
CA ILE A 185 3.38 4.33 -3.05
C ILE A 185 2.31 3.51 -3.77
N LEU A 186 1.11 3.50 -3.21
CA LEU A 186 -0.02 2.73 -3.67
C LEU A 186 -1.14 3.71 -4.04
N PHE A 187 -1.52 3.76 -5.32
CA PHE A 187 -2.70 4.49 -5.78
C PHE A 187 -3.87 3.57 -6.15
N PHE A 188 -5.01 3.87 -5.55
CA PHE A 188 -6.26 3.14 -5.67
C PHE A 188 -7.30 4.01 -6.40
N HIS A 189 -7.76 3.54 -7.56
CA HIS A 189 -8.72 4.26 -8.39
C HIS A 189 -10.04 3.50 -8.50
N LEU A 190 -11.14 4.21 -8.22
CA LEU A 190 -12.49 3.66 -8.24
C LEU A 190 -13.15 3.68 -9.63
N ASN A 191 -12.84 4.69 -10.43
CA ASN A 191 -13.57 4.99 -11.65
C ASN A 191 -12.74 4.69 -12.90
N GLU A 192 -13.14 3.64 -13.63
CA GLU A 192 -12.52 3.20 -14.89
C GLU A 192 -12.40 4.30 -15.95
N ASN A 193 -13.37 5.21 -15.97
CA ASN A 193 -13.45 6.24 -17.00
C ASN A 193 -12.53 7.43 -16.74
N LYS A 194 -11.98 7.52 -15.51
CA LYS A 194 -11.11 8.64 -15.08
C LYS A 194 -9.62 8.29 -15.03
N ILE A 195 -9.26 7.06 -15.39
CA ILE A 195 -7.86 6.63 -15.48
C ILE A 195 -7.38 6.77 -16.93
N ASP A 196 -6.19 7.35 -17.12
CA ASP A 196 -5.60 7.50 -18.45
C ASP A 196 -5.13 6.16 -19.02
N THR A 197 -4.92 6.10 -20.33
CA THR A 197 -4.55 4.88 -21.05
C THR A 197 -3.26 4.25 -20.53
N ILE A 198 -2.25 5.07 -20.19
CA ILE A 198 -0.96 4.55 -19.69
C ILE A 198 -1.17 3.93 -18.30
N SER A 199 -1.90 4.63 -17.42
CA SER A 199 -2.25 4.13 -16.09
C SER A 199 -3.07 2.83 -16.14
N ARG A 200 -3.95 2.65 -17.13
CA ARG A 200 -4.65 1.38 -17.35
C ARG A 200 -3.69 0.24 -17.68
N LEU A 201 -2.73 0.46 -18.58
CA LEU A 201 -1.75 -0.56 -19.02
C LEU A 201 -0.81 -1.02 -17.90
N ILE A 202 -0.44 -0.11 -17.00
CA ILE A 202 0.48 -0.38 -15.89
C ILE A 202 -0.24 -0.85 -14.61
N SER A 203 -1.56 -0.80 -14.58
CA SER A 203 -2.35 -1.17 -13.42
C SER A 203 -2.27 -2.68 -13.09
N ASN A 204 -2.35 -2.99 -11.80
CA ASN A 204 -2.47 -4.35 -11.25
C ASN A 204 -3.93 -4.80 -11.10
N LYS A 205 -4.83 -4.28 -11.93
CA LYS A 205 -6.25 -4.69 -11.97
C LYS A 205 -6.38 -6.16 -12.40
N GLU A 206 -5.60 -6.59 -13.38
CA GLU A 206 -5.57 -7.99 -13.85
C GLU A 206 -4.85 -8.94 -12.87
N ASN A 207 -5.07 -10.25 -13.00
CA ASN A 207 -4.46 -11.27 -12.13
C ASN A 207 -3.31 -12.02 -12.82
N LYS A 208 -2.38 -11.28 -13.46
CA LYS A 208 -1.26 -11.88 -14.24
C LYS A 208 0.08 -11.75 -13.53
N LEU A 209 0.68 -10.57 -13.61
CA LEU A 209 1.97 -10.25 -13.00
C LEU A 209 1.85 -8.95 -12.25
N VAL A 210 2.57 -8.85 -11.14
CA VAL A 210 2.61 -7.62 -10.35
C VAL A 210 3.60 -6.65 -10.97
N LYS A 211 3.16 -5.42 -11.20
CA LYS A 211 3.93 -4.34 -11.81
C LYS A 211 4.15 -3.23 -10.79
N PHE A 212 5.39 -2.74 -10.74
CA PHE A 212 5.73 -1.51 -10.04
C PHE A 212 6.28 -0.49 -11.02
N ILE A 213 5.85 0.76 -10.91
CA ILE A 213 6.44 1.87 -11.64
C ILE A 213 7.72 2.27 -10.91
N LEU A 214 8.85 2.26 -11.62
CA LEU A 214 10.15 2.68 -11.10
C LEU A 214 10.26 4.20 -11.19
N ALA A 215 9.97 4.87 -10.08
CA ALA A 215 10.12 6.31 -9.97
C ALA A 215 11.60 6.66 -9.77
N ASP A 216 12.16 7.52 -10.62
CA ASP A 216 13.47 8.11 -10.37
C ASP A 216 13.44 9.06 -9.15
N SER A 217 14.61 9.59 -8.78
CA SER A 217 14.73 10.46 -7.60
C SER A 217 13.93 11.75 -7.72
N GLU A 218 13.79 12.29 -8.94
CA GLU A 218 13.04 13.52 -9.18
C GLU A 218 11.54 13.26 -9.13
N GLN A 219 11.05 12.23 -9.83
CA GLN A 219 9.67 11.77 -9.79
C GLN A 219 9.23 11.45 -8.35
N TRP A 220 10.06 10.71 -7.61
CA TRP A 220 9.76 10.39 -6.21
C TRP A 220 9.70 11.64 -5.33
N ARG A 221 10.65 12.58 -5.52
CA ARG A 221 10.65 13.86 -4.80
C ARG A 221 9.40 14.67 -5.12
N ASN A 222 9.02 14.76 -6.40
CA ASN A 222 7.85 15.52 -6.84
C ASN A 222 6.57 14.95 -6.24
N VAL A 223 6.38 13.63 -6.31
CA VAL A 223 5.26 12.96 -5.65
C VAL A 223 5.28 13.21 -4.13
N SER A 224 6.46 13.10 -3.50
CA SER A 224 6.62 13.35 -2.07
C SER A 224 6.26 14.79 -1.67
N LEU A 225 6.67 15.78 -2.47
CA LEU A 225 6.37 17.19 -2.23
C LEU A 225 4.88 17.49 -2.42
N SER A 226 4.24 16.91 -3.43
CA SER A 226 2.80 17.06 -3.66
C SER A 226 1.98 16.53 -2.47
N ILE A 227 2.41 15.44 -1.82
CA ILE A 227 1.80 14.95 -0.57
C ILE A 227 1.89 16.00 0.54
N VAL A 228 3.08 16.57 0.75
CA VAL A 228 3.32 17.55 1.82
C VAL A 228 2.51 18.81 1.59
N GLN A 229 2.49 19.33 0.35
CA GLN A 229 1.68 20.48 -0.03
C GLN A 229 0.19 20.21 0.19
N HIS A 230 -0.32 19.06 -0.28
CA HIS A 230 -1.71 18.66 -0.06
C HIS A 230 -2.06 18.57 1.43
N ARG A 231 -1.15 18.04 2.26
CA ARG A 231 -1.31 17.98 3.72
C ARG A 231 -1.35 19.36 4.37
N LEU A 232 -0.51 20.28 3.95
CA LEU A 232 -0.45 21.62 4.55
C LEU A 232 -1.68 22.46 4.16
N LEU A 233 -2.07 22.41 2.88
CA LEU A 233 -3.20 23.18 2.38
C LEU A 233 -4.54 22.66 2.92
N ASN A 234 -4.77 21.34 2.95
CA ASN A 234 -6.06 20.76 3.34
C ASN A 234 -6.23 20.52 4.86
N ASN A 235 -5.21 20.80 5.68
CA ASN A 235 -5.37 20.85 7.13
C ASN A 235 -5.53 22.29 7.66
N SER A 236 -5.47 23.31 6.80
CA SER A 236 -5.57 24.71 7.22
C SER A 236 -7.01 25.23 7.34
N SER A 237 -7.99 24.36 7.16
CA SER A 237 -9.44 24.61 7.25
C SER A 237 -10.10 23.77 8.33
#